data_AF-A0A293LGT4-F1
#
_entry.id   AF-A0A293LGT4-F1
#
_cell.length_a   1.000
_cell.length_b   1.000
_cell.length_c   1.000
_cell.angle_alpha   90.00
_cell.angle_beta   90.00
_cell.angle_gamma   90.00
#
_symmetry.space_group_name_H-M   'P 1'
#
loop_
_entity.id
_entity.type
_entity.pdbx_description
1 polymer ?
#
loop_
_entity_poly.entity_id
_entity_poly.type
_entity_poly.pdbx_seq_one_letter_code
_entity_poly.pdbx_strand_id
1 'polypeptide(L)'
;MLVSESLHLNELPTRVAHQLLTVLHINARSTVNKQTALEAFFHDMDYCCDVIIFTETWCKHEQDIFFLNGHKTFSLNRQNMRGGGVSISRNHDCNIVPEFSMITQNFEILTLASDRYLLSVVYRPPGSDTPSFFCFLEDYLRFACEERRPTIIAGDFNIDMLSTCSATNEFNIILSDYGFRNLINVPTRVTSSSTTLLDLIITNSQFSSLLSEVLQTNISDHLSVFLVFPYNEKRPKAYFFSQCITEEHLVAFEREIANTDWDFVFMRILRKRMKYFLTPFKRYINLIFDRENISYQISVEALG
;
A
#
# COMPACT_ATOMS: atom_id res chain seq x y z
N MET A 1 -0.12 -5.55 28.45
CA MET A 1 1.21 -4.96 28.68
C MET A 1 1.88 -4.88 27.32
N LEU A 2 1.90 -3.78 26.57
CA LEU A 2 1.39 -2.42 26.72
C LEU A 2 0.53 -2.16 25.46
N VAL A 3 -0.72 -1.74 25.61
CA VAL A 3 -1.46 -1.10 24.51
C VAL A 3 -0.87 0.31 24.48
N SER A 4 -0.16 0.66 23.40
CA SER A 4 0.29 2.03 23.18
C SER A 4 -0.92 2.95 23.31
N GLU A 5 -0.78 4.03 24.07
CA GLU A 5 -1.81 5.06 24.22
C GLU A 5 -2.31 5.45 22.83
N SER A 6 -3.57 5.13 22.53
CA SER A 6 -4.24 5.59 21.32
C SER A 6 -4.39 7.10 21.43
N LEU A 7 -3.83 7.85 20.48
CA LEU A 7 -4.02 9.29 20.43
C LEU A 7 -5.52 9.60 20.40
N HIS A 8 -5.96 10.48 21.28
CA HIS A 8 -7.31 11.01 21.25
C HIS A 8 -7.44 12.00 20.08
N LEU A 9 -8.65 12.13 19.51
CA LEU A 9 -8.95 12.96 18.34
C LEU A 9 -8.39 14.41 18.44
N ASN A 10 -8.24 14.90 19.67
CA ASN A 10 -7.72 16.23 20.00
C ASN A 10 -6.19 16.40 19.88
N GLU A 11 -5.44 15.34 19.59
CA GLU A 11 -3.97 15.36 19.46
C GLU A 11 -3.50 15.34 17.99
N LEU A 12 -4.43 15.38 17.03
CA LEU A 12 -4.09 15.50 15.62
C LEU A 12 -3.42 16.87 15.34
N PRO A 13 -2.33 16.89 14.56
CA PRO A 13 -1.56 18.12 14.34
C PRO A 13 -2.45 19.24 13.79
N THR A 14 -2.43 20.39 14.48
CA THR A 14 -3.13 21.60 14.08
C THR A 14 -2.69 21.98 12.66
N ARG A 15 -3.64 22.17 11.73
CA ARG A 15 -3.41 22.43 10.30
C ARG A 15 -2.33 23.50 10.08
N VAL A 16 -1.10 23.07 9.81
CA VAL A 16 -0.09 23.90 9.14
C VAL A 16 -0.33 23.73 7.64
N ALA A 17 -0.76 24.84 7.04
CA ALA A 17 -1.40 24.96 5.74
C ALA A 17 -0.64 24.32 4.54
N HIS A 18 -1.40 23.70 3.64
CA HIS A 18 -1.09 23.37 2.23
C HIS A 18 0.04 22.37 1.90
N GLN A 19 0.66 21.69 2.87
CA GLN A 19 1.79 20.78 2.59
C GLN A 19 1.56 19.33 3.00
N LEU A 20 0.46 19.03 3.68
CA LEU A 20 0.13 17.72 4.21
C LEU A 20 -1.19 17.25 3.57
N LEU A 21 -1.25 15.97 3.23
CA LEU A 21 -2.43 15.25 2.80
C LEU A 21 -2.81 14.28 3.92
N THR A 22 -4.02 14.37 4.43
CA THR A 22 -4.53 13.47 5.47
C THR A 22 -5.43 12.40 4.86
N VAL A 23 -5.13 11.14 5.16
CA VAL A 23 -5.85 9.97 4.64
C VAL A 23 -6.37 9.13 5.80
N LEU A 24 -7.67 8.89 5.82
CA LEU A 24 -8.33 8.02 6.78
C LEU A 24 -8.97 6.84 6.06
N HIS A 25 -8.66 5.61 6.48
CA HIS A 25 -9.36 4.41 6.04
C HIS A 25 -10.18 3.79 7.17
N ILE A 26 -11.43 3.43 6.84
CA ILE A 26 -12.39 2.80 7.74
C ILE A 26 -12.99 1.58 7.03
N ASN A 27 -12.80 0.37 7.58
CA ASN A 27 -13.70 -0.75 7.25
C ASN A 27 -15.04 -0.50 7.97
N ALA A 28 -16.05 -0.07 7.22
CA ALA A 28 -17.30 0.39 7.81
C ALA A 28 -18.24 -0.76 8.18
N ARG A 29 -18.14 -1.93 7.54
CA ARG A 29 -19.16 -2.99 7.58
C ARG A 29 -20.58 -2.44 7.46
N SER A 30 -20.89 -1.88 6.30
CA SER A 30 -22.09 -1.09 5.98
C SER A 30 -21.99 0.38 6.40
N THR A 31 -21.61 1.24 5.44
CA THR A 31 -21.79 2.70 5.58
C THR A 31 -23.27 3.06 5.61
N VAL A 32 -24.11 2.33 4.86
CA VAL A 32 -25.57 2.56 4.75
C VAL A 32 -26.26 2.57 6.11
N ASN A 33 -25.97 1.57 6.96
CA ASN A 33 -26.58 1.47 8.28
C ASN A 33 -25.93 2.38 9.33
N LYS A 34 -24.84 3.06 8.97
CA LYS A 34 -23.98 3.81 9.90
C LYS A 34 -23.82 5.26 9.51
N GLN A 35 -24.65 5.78 8.61
CA GLN A 35 -24.57 7.17 8.14
C GLN A 35 -24.54 8.17 9.30
N THR A 36 -25.50 8.10 10.24
CA THR A 36 -25.53 9.01 11.41
C THR A 36 -24.30 8.91 12.30
N ALA A 37 -23.76 7.70 12.50
CA ALA A 37 -22.55 7.51 13.31
C ALA A 37 -21.30 8.08 12.61
N LEU A 38 -21.21 7.91 11.29
CA LEU A 38 -20.16 8.49 10.47
C LEU A 38 -20.26 10.02 10.43
N GLU A 39 -21.45 10.58 10.27
CA GLU A 39 -21.68 12.03 10.32
C GLU A 39 -21.22 12.64 11.65
N ALA A 40 -21.61 12.03 12.77
CA ALA A 40 -21.19 12.47 14.10
C ALA A 40 -19.65 12.38 14.25
N PHE A 41 -19.06 11.26 13.83
CA PHE A 41 -17.61 11.08 13.89
C PHE A 41 -16.85 12.15 13.09
N PHE A 42 -17.27 12.45 11.85
CA PHE A 42 -16.60 13.46 11.03
C PHE A 42 -16.87 14.89 11.51
N HIS A 43 -18.03 15.14 12.13
CA HIS A 43 -18.32 16.40 12.79
C HIS A 43 -17.39 16.63 13.99
N ASP A 44 -17.19 15.61 14.83
CA ASP A 44 -16.28 15.68 15.98
C ASP A 44 -14.80 15.86 15.57
N MET A 45 -14.45 15.39 14.37
CA MET A 45 -13.15 15.58 13.73
C MET A 45 -13.00 16.93 13.01
N ASP A 46 -13.98 17.84 13.13
CA ASP A 46 -14.01 19.12 12.40
C ASP A 46 -13.81 18.95 10.88
N TYR A 47 -14.25 17.81 10.33
CA TYR A 47 -14.08 17.43 8.92
C TYR A 47 -12.63 17.59 8.42
N CYS A 48 -11.64 17.28 9.27
CA CYS A 48 -10.24 17.63 9.00
C CYS A 48 -9.56 16.79 7.92
N CYS A 49 -10.17 15.70 7.45
CA CYS A 49 -9.57 14.75 6.51
C CYS A 49 -9.67 15.22 5.05
N ASP A 50 -8.59 15.08 4.28
CA ASP A 50 -8.57 15.39 2.84
C ASP A 50 -9.06 14.22 1.98
N VAL A 51 -8.78 13.01 2.47
CA VAL A 51 -9.12 11.75 1.82
C VAL A 51 -9.74 10.80 2.85
N ILE A 52 -10.90 10.26 2.51
CA ILE A 52 -11.60 9.26 3.31
C ILE A 52 -11.84 8.04 2.44
N ILE A 53 -11.44 6.89 2.96
CA ILE A 53 -11.49 5.62 2.27
C ILE A 53 -12.38 4.68 3.06
N PHE A 54 -13.34 4.06 2.39
CA PHE A 54 -14.16 3.01 2.98
C PHE A 54 -13.95 1.68 2.27
N THR A 55 -13.83 0.62 3.07
CA THR A 55 -14.07 -0.76 2.63
C THR A 55 -15.34 -1.28 3.28
N GLU A 56 -15.96 -2.28 2.64
CA GLU A 56 -17.24 -2.84 3.07
C GLU A 56 -18.35 -1.77 3.18
N THR A 57 -18.52 -0.97 2.13
CA THR A 57 -19.58 0.06 2.08
C THR A 57 -20.98 -0.55 2.10
N TRP A 58 -21.17 -1.69 1.44
CA TRP A 58 -22.44 -2.41 1.27
C TRP A 58 -23.54 -1.56 0.61
N CYS A 59 -23.15 -0.54 -0.16
CA CYS A 59 -24.08 0.25 -0.97
C CYS A 59 -24.57 -0.59 -2.16
N LYS A 60 -25.84 -0.45 -2.55
CA LYS A 60 -26.40 -1.11 -3.75
C LYS A 60 -26.75 -0.10 -4.83
N HIS A 61 -27.23 1.06 -4.41
CA HIS A 61 -27.66 2.16 -5.24
C HIS A 61 -26.83 3.40 -4.95
N GLU A 62 -26.77 4.35 -5.90
CA GLU A 62 -26.02 5.59 -5.72
C GLU A 62 -26.49 6.42 -4.52
N GLN A 63 -27.79 6.35 -4.21
CA GLN A 63 -28.40 7.00 -3.04
C GLN A 63 -27.92 6.43 -1.69
N ASP A 64 -27.32 5.24 -1.68
CA ASP A 64 -26.80 4.61 -0.46
C ASP A 64 -25.38 5.11 -0.12
N ILE A 65 -24.72 5.78 -1.07
CA ILE A 65 -23.35 6.25 -0.93
C ILE A 65 -23.31 7.32 0.16
N PHE A 66 -22.37 7.16 1.09
CA PHE A 66 -22.10 8.18 2.10
C PHE A 66 -21.38 9.36 1.44
N PHE A 67 -21.98 10.55 1.53
CA PHE A 67 -21.40 11.78 1.02
C PHE A 67 -20.96 12.67 2.16
N LEU A 68 -19.70 13.11 2.12
CA LEU A 68 -19.19 14.12 3.03
C LEU A 68 -19.17 15.47 2.33
N ASN A 69 -19.63 16.52 3.01
CA ASN A 69 -19.60 17.87 2.47
C ASN A 69 -18.18 18.28 2.04
N GLY A 70 -18.08 18.93 0.89
CA GLY A 70 -16.80 19.36 0.29
C GLY A 70 -15.97 18.25 -0.35
N HIS A 71 -16.47 17.00 -0.37
CA HIS A 71 -15.78 15.87 -0.98
C HIS A 71 -16.52 15.36 -2.23
N LYS A 72 -15.74 14.95 -3.22
CA LYS A 72 -16.21 14.14 -4.35
C LYS A 72 -15.97 12.67 -4.02
N THR A 73 -17.01 11.86 -4.08
CA THR A 73 -16.97 10.43 -3.77
C THR A 73 -16.93 9.60 -5.06
N PHE A 74 -16.05 8.61 -5.06
CA PHE A 74 -15.91 7.57 -6.08
C PHE A 74 -16.15 6.23 -5.41
N SER A 75 -16.95 5.35 -6.00
CA SER A 75 -17.29 4.07 -5.38
C SER A 75 -17.41 2.95 -6.41
N LEU A 76 -17.02 1.75 -6.00
CA LEU A 76 -17.34 0.51 -6.69
C LEU A 76 -18.14 -0.36 -5.74
N ASN A 77 -19.33 -0.79 -6.16
CA ASN A 77 -20.28 -1.49 -5.31
C ASN A 77 -20.73 -2.81 -5.95
N ARG A 78 -20.87 -3.87 -5.15
CA ARG A 78 -21.38 -5.17 -5.61
C ARG A 78 -22.90 -5.11 -5.75
N GLN A 79 -23.42 -5.52 -6.91
CA GLN A 79 -24.87 -5.51 -7.16
C GLN A 79 -25.59 -6.74 -6.57
N ASN A 80 -24.94 -7.91 -6.56
CA ASN A 80 -25.59 -9.20 -6.29
C ASN A 80 -25.19 -9.86 -4.96
N MET A 81 -24.46 -9.16 -4.08
CA MET A 81 -24.04 -9.69 -2.79
C MET A 81 -24.37 -8.73 -1.66
N ARG A 82 -24.53 -9.27 -0.44
CA ARG A 82 -24.89 -8.48 0.73
C ARG A 82 -23.79 -7.51 1.16
N GLY A 83 -22.53 -7.90 0.99
CA GLY A 83 -21.37 -7.13 1.47
C GLY A 83 -20.28 -6.99 0.42
N GLY A 84 -19.23 -6.25 0.78
CA GLY A 84 -18.22 -5.71 -0.13
C GLY A 84 -18.50 -4.26 -0.48
N GLY A 85 -17.88 -3.79 -1.55
CA GLY A 85 -17.90 -2.39 -1.96
C GLY A 85 -16.77 -1.58 -1.33
N VAL A 86 -16.23 -0.67 -2.13
CA VAL A 86 -15.15 0.24 -1.75
C VAL A 86 -15.48 1.66 -2.20
N SER A 87 -15.03 2.66 -1.47
CA SER A 87 -15.14 4.05 -1.89
C SER A 87 -13.96 4.91 -1.44
N ILE A 88 -13.71 5.95 -2.21
CA ILE A 88 -12.76 7.02 -1.90
C ILE A 88 -13.51 8.34 -2.05
N SER A 89 -13.54 9.13 -0.98
CA SER A 89 -14.04 10.50 -0.96
C SER A 89 -12.88 11.46 -0.78
N ARG A 90 -12.77 12.49 -1.61
CA ARG A 90 -11.72 13.51 -1.46
C ARG A 90 -12.11 14.91 -1.92
N ASN A 91 -11.42 15.92 -1.42
CA ASN A 91 -11.69 17.34 -1.64
C ASN A 91 -10.97 17.99 -2.86
N HIS A 92 -10.24 17.20 -3.66
CA HIS A 92 -9.47 17.66 -4.82
C HIS A 92 -9.74 16.80 -6.07
N ASP A 93 -9.36 17.28 -7.26
CA ASP A 93 -9.61 16.57 -8.53
C ASP A 93 -8.75 15.32 -8.78
N CYS A 94 -9.43 14.21 -9.09
CA CYS A 94 -8.87 12.93 -9.55
C CYS A 94 -9.55 12.48 -10.82
N ASN A 95 -8.82 11.63 -11.53
CA ASN A 95 -9.40 10.69 -12.49
C ASN A 95 -9.32 9.27 -11.94
N ILE A 96 -10.34 8.47 -12.23
CA ILE A 96 -10.29 7.02 -12.02
C ILE A 96 -9.24 6.46 -12.97
N VAL A 97 -8.45 5.49 -12.51
CA VAL A 97 -7.59 4.65 -13.35
C VAL A 97 -8.38 3.38 -13.69
N PRO A 98 -8.99 3.26 -14.88
CA PRO A 98 -9.94 2.19 -15.17
C PRO A 98 -9.31 0.80 -15.11
N GLU A 99 -8.06 0.67 -15.53
CA GLU A 99 -7.29 -0.59 -15.55
C GLU A 99 -7.11 -1.18 -14.15
N PHE A 100 -7.13 -0.34 -13.12
CA PHE A 100 -6.96 -0.72 -11.72
C PHE A 100 -8.14 -0.26 -10.86
N SER A 101 -9.34 -0.28 -11.46
CA SER A 101 -10.61 0.00 -10.79
C SER A 101 -11.64 -1.07 -11.16
N MET A 102 -11.72 -2.13 -10.37
CA MET A 102 -12.54 -3.31 -10.67
C MET A 102 -13.00 -4.06 -9.42
N ILE A 103 -14.08 -4.82 -9.60
CA ILE A 103 -14.58 -5.78 -8.61
C ILE A 103 -14.39 -7.18 -9.20
N THR A 104 -13.74 -8.05 -8.44
CA THR A 104 -13.63 -9.47 -8.75
C THR A 104 -14.18 -10.30 -7.59
N GLN A 105 -14.20 -11.63 -7.75
CA GLN A 105 -14.50 -12.54 -6.64
C GLN A 105 -13.40 -12.53 -5.56
N ASN A 106 -12.16 -12.22 -5.95
CA ASN A 106 -10.99 -12.34 -5.07
C ASN A 106 -10.62 -11.05 -4.35
N PHE A 107 -10.91 -9.90 -4.96
CA PHE A 107 -10.60 -8.58 -4.44
C PHE A 107 -11.44 -7.50 -5.14
N GLU A 108 -11.46 -6.32 -4.55
CA GLU A 108 -12.02 -5.10 -5.09
C GLU A 108 -10.94 -4.02 -4.98
N ILE A 109 -10.75 -3.25 -6.05
CA ILE A 109 -9.81 -2.14 -6.06
C ILE A 109 -10.46 -0.96 -6.74
N LEU A 110 -10.28 0.24 -6.18
CA LEU A 110 -10.57 1.50 -6.84
C LEU A 110 -9.33 2.37 -6.75
N THR A 111 -8.79 2.77 -7.91
CA THR A 111 -7.58 3.56 -8.02
C THR A 111 -7.90 4.92 -8.64
N LEU A 112 -7.42 5.97 -7.98
CA LEU A 112 -7.53 7.35 -8.43
C LEU A 112 -6.14 7.93 -8.66
N ALA A 113 -5.96 8.59 -9.81
CA ALA A 113 -4.77 9.35 -10.13
C ALA A 113 -5.03 10.85 -9.96
N SER A 114 -4.08 11.53 -9.32
CA SER A 114 -3.89 12.97 -9.45
C SER A 114 -2.57 13.23 -10.19
N ASP A 115 -2.31 14.49 -10.52
CA ASP A 115 -1.01 14.90 -11.09
C ASP A 115 0.17 14.61 -10.15
N ARG A 116 -0.07 14.30 -8.88
CA ARG A 116 0.97 14.26 -7.85
C ARG A 116 1.03 12.97 -7.04
N TYR A 117 -0.03 12.17 -6.97
CA TYR A 117 -0.03 10.86 -6.31
C TYR A 117 -1.05 9.91 -6.94
N LEU A 118 -0.83 8.62 -6.71
CA LEU A 118 -1.83 7.57 -6.85
C LEU A 118 -2.44 7.26 -5.50
N LEU A 119 -3.75 7.04 -5.48
CA LEU A 119 -4.51 6.70 -4.29
C LEU A 119 -5.42 5.52 -4.61
N SER A 120 -5.26 4.42 -3.87
CA SER A 120 -6.04 3.22 -4.08
C SER A 120 -6.64 2.69 -2.80
N VAL A 121 -7.86 2.21 -2.92
CA VAL A 121 -8.50 1.38 -1.90
C VAL A 121 -8.53 -0.05 -2.36
N VAL A 122 -8.15 -0.97 -1.49
CA VAL A 122 -8.22 -2.42 -1.73
C VAL A 122 -9.12 -3.07 -0.69
N TYR A 123 -10.02 -3.94 -1.12
CA TYR A 123 -10.73 -4.85 -0.24
C TYR A 123 -10.59 -6.27 -0.75
N ARG A 124 -9.99 -7.14 0.05
CA ARG A 124 -9.90 -8.58 -0.24
C ARG A 124 -10.83 -9.32 0.71
N PRO A 125 -11.89 -10.01 0.22
CA PRO A 125 -12.76 -10.81 1.08
C PRO A 125 -11.99 -11.91 1.82
N PRO A 126 -12.39 -12.25 3.06
CA PRO A 126 -11.76 -13.34 3.79
C PRO A 126 -11.95 -14.67 3.05
N GLY A 127 -10.90 -15.49 3.02
CA GLY A 127 -10.93 -16.81 2.37
C GLY A 127 -10.90 -16.79 0.84
N SER A 128 -10.70 -15.63 0.20
CA SER A 128 -10.50 -15.57 -1.25
C SER A 128 -9.16 -16.17 -1.69
N ASP A 129 -8.98 -16.42 -2.99
CA ASP A 129 -7.76 -17.03 -3.51
C ASP A 129 -6.55 -16.09 -3.37
N THR A 130 -5.61 -16.46 -2.49
CA THR A 130 -4.41 -15.67 -2.22
C THR A 130 -3.48 -15.55 -3.43
N PRO A 131 -3.14 -16.63 -4.16
CA PRO A 131 -2.26 -16.54 -5.33
C PRO A 131 -2.80 -15.62 -6.43
N SER A 132 -4.09 -15.69 -6.75
CA SER A 132 -4.71 -14.79 -7.73
C SER A 132 -4.61 -13.32 -7.31
N PHE A 133 -4.75 -13.03 -6.01
CA PHE A 133 -4.59 -11.69 -5.49
C PHE A 133 -3.13 -11.22 -5.57
N PHE A 134 -2.16 -12.10 -5.30
CA PHE A 134 -0.74 -11.76 -5.38
C PHE A 134 -0.28 -11.48 -6.82
N CYS A 135 -0.68 -12.29 -7.80
CA CYS A 135 -0.40 -11.99 -9.21
C CYS A 135 -0.95 -10.60 -9.60
N PHE A 136 -2.18 -10.31 -9.21
CA PHE A 136 -2.78 -8.98 -9.43
C PHE A 136 -2.00 -7.87 -8.73
N LEU A 137 -1.60 -8.08 -7.47
CA LEU A 137 -0.86 -7.10 -6.68
C LEU A 137 0.47 -6.76 -7.35
N GLU A 138 1.22 -7.77 -7.84
CA GLU A 138 2.46 -7.54 -8.57
C GLU A 138 2.26 -6.69 -9.83
N ASP A 139 1.22 -6.97 -10.62
CA ASP A 139 0.89 -6.19 -11.82
C ASP A 139 0.52 -4.74 -11.47
N TYR A 140 -0.26 -4.54 -10.40
CA TYR A 140 -0.61 -3.22 -9.90
C TYR A 140 0.61 -2.44 -9.38
N LEU A 141 1.50 -3.09 -8.62
CA LEU A 141 2.70 -2.45 -8.11
C LEU A 141 3.69 -2.11 -9.22
N ARG A 142 3.79 -2.94 -10.26
CA ARG A 142 4.56 -2.64 -11.48
C ARG A 142 4.06 -1.36 -12.14
N PHE A 143 2.76 -1.26 -12.39
CA PHE A 143 2.12 -0.04 -12.91
C PHE A 143 2.39 1.17 -12.02
N ALA A 144 2.22 1.04 -10.70
CA ALA A 144 2.44 2.14 -9.77
C ALA A 144 3.90 2.63 -9.75
N CYS A 145 4.86 1.73 -9.97
CA CYS A 145 6.27 2.08 -10.16
C CYS A 145 6.51 2.84 -11.47
N GLU A 146 5.87 2.42 -12.57
CA GLU A 146 5.96 3.06 -13.88
C GLU A 146 5.39 4.48 -13.89
N GLU A 147 4.32 4.74 -13.13
CA GLU A 147 3.74 6.07 -12.95
C GLU A 147 4.68 7.04 -12.22
N ARG A 148 5.70 6.53 -11.52
CA ARG A 148 6.74 7.30 -10.79
C ARG A 148 6.19 8.33 -9.80
N ARG A 149 4.93 8.19 -9.38
CA ARG A 149 4.29 9.04 -8.38
C ARG A 149 4.34 8.38 -7.00
N PRO A 150 4.30 9.16 -5.91
CA PRO A 150 3.97 8.61 -4.61
C PRO A 150 2.62 7.91 -4.67
N THR A 151 2.57 6.71 -4.11
CA THR A 151 1.39 5.86 -4.14
C THR A 151 0.97 5.54 -2.71
N ILE A 152 -0.30 5.73 -2.42
CA ILE A 152 -0.93 5.39 -1.14
C ILE A 152 -1.98 4.34 -1.43
N ILE A 153 -1.84 3.16 -0.84
CA ILE A 153 -2.80 2.08 -0.93
C ILE A 153 -3.29 1.83 0.49
N ALA A 154 -4.59 1.94 0.73
CA ALA A 154 -5.18 1.62 2.02
C ALA A 154 -6.33 0.64 1.86
N GLY A 155 -6.64 -0.13 2.89
CA GLY A 155 -7.72 -1.09 2.76
C GLY A 155 -7.62 -2.28 3.69
N ASP A 156 -8.64 -3.14 3.61
CA ASP A 156 -8.69 -4.41 4.34
C ASP A 156 -8.25 -5.55 3.41
N PHE A 157 -7.07 -6.09 3.69
CA PHE A 157 -6.43 -7.13 2.89
C PHE A 157 -6.85 -8.54 3.34
N ASN A 158 -7.49 -8.69 4.50
CA ASN A 158 -7.76 -9.97 5.15
C ASN A 158 -6.54 -10.92 5.11
N ILE A 159 -5.35 -10.37 5.31
CA ILE A 159 -4.08 -11.06 5.50
C ILE A 159 -3.54 -10.60 6.84
N ASP A 160 -3.52 -11.48 7.84
CA ASP A 160 -3.12 -11.10 9.19
C ASP A 160 -1.60 -10.89 9.27
N MET A 161 -1.15 -9.65 9.19
CA MET A 161 0.28 -9.31 9.18
C MET A 161 0.98 -9.56 10.53
N LEU A 162 0.25 -9.89 11.60
CA LEU A 162 0.83 -10.37 12.86
C LEU A 162 1.08 -11.88 12.84
N SER A 163 0.50 -12.60 11.87
CA SER A 163 0.72 -14.03 11.71
C SER A 163 2.03 -14.33 10.97
N THR A 164 2.75 -15.35 11.43
CA THR A 164 3.95 -15.85 10.76
C THR A 164 3.56 -17.04 9.86
N CYS A 165 3.07 -16.76 8.65
CA CYS A 165 2.69 -17.78 7.67
C CYS A 165 3.32 -17.51 6.30
N SER A 166 3.20 -18.45 5.36
CA SER A 166 3.75 -18.30 4.01
C SER A 166 3.16 -17.09 3.29
N ALA A 167 1.85 -16.88 3.40
CA ALA A 167 1.16 -15.77 2.74
C ALA A 167 1.64 -14.39 3.23
N THR A 168 1.91 -14.22 4.53
CA THR A 168 2.42 -12.93 5.05
C THR A 168 3.86 -12.69 4.63
N ASN A 169 4.69 -13.73 4.57
CA ASN A 169 6.06 -13.61 4.06
C ASN A 169 6.07 -13.25 2.58
N GLU A 170 5.27 -13.94 1.76
CA GLU A 170 5.15 -13.68 0.32
C GLU A 170 4.61 -12.28 0.05
N PHE A 171 3.57 -11.84 0.77
CA PHE A 171 3.06 -10.48 0.68
C PHE A 171 4.15 -9.43 0.98
N ASN A 172 4.94 -9.62 2.05
CA ASN A 172 6.04 -8.72 2.37
C ASN A 172 7.15 -8.72 1.31
N ILE A 173 7.46 -9.88 0.73
CA ILE A 173 8.44 -10.02 -0.37
C ILE A 173 7.95 -9.21 -1.57
N ILE A 174 6.71 -9.43 -2.02
CA ILE A 174 6.09 -8.69 -3.13
C ILE A 174 6.17 -7.19 -2.88
N LEU A 175 5.75 -6.70 -1.70
CA LEU A 175 5.85 -5.27 -1.39
C LEU A 175 7.30 -4.77 -1.51
N SER A 176 8.25 -5.50 -0.93
CA SER A 176 9.66 -5.10 -0.91
C SER A 176 10.30 -5.09 -2.30
N ASP A 177 9.94 -6.03 -3.17
CA ASP A 177 10.47 -6.16 -4.53
C ASP A 177 10.11 -4.95 -5.40
N TYR A 178 8.94 -4.34 -5.16
CA TYR A 178 8.51 -3.12 -5.82
C TYR A 178 8.80 -1.84 -5.01
N GLY A 179 9.54 -1.94 -3.90
CA GLY A 179 9.91 -0.79 -3.07
C GLY A 179 8.76 -0.19 -2.24
N PHE A 180 7.71 -0.96 -2.01
CA PHE A 180 6.59 -0.62 -1.13
C PHE A 180 6.79 -1.18 0.27
N ARG A 181 6.15 -0.56 1.25
CA ARG A 181 6.09 -1.04 2.63
C ARG A 181 4.74 -0.73 3.27
N ASN A 182 4.31 -1.59 4.17
CA ASN A 182 3.20 -1.30 5.08
C ASN A 182 3.69 -0.40 6.24
N LEU A 183 2.89 0.60 6.61
CA LEU A 183 3.17 1.55 7.68
C LEU A 183 2.51 1.17 9.01
N ILE A 184 1.46 0.33 8.99
CA ILE A 184 0.72 -0.06 10.20
C ILE A 184 1.32 -1.33 10.79
N ASN A 185 1.67 -1.33 12.08
CA ASN A 185 2.33 -2.45 12.75
C ASN A 185 1.64 -2.89 14.06
N VAL A 186 0.47 -2.33 14.35
CA VAL A 186 -0.38 -2.68 15.51
C VAL A 186 -1.71 -3.26 15.03
N PRO A 187 -2.43 -4.05 15.84
CA PRO A 187 -3.69 -4.68 15.42
C PRO A 187 -4.75 -3.67 14.97
N THR A 188 -5.53 -4.04 13.94
CA THR A 188 -6.64 -3.22 13.43
C THR A 188 -7.99 -3.89 13.56
N ARG A 189 -8.06 -5.16 13.95
CA ARG A 189 -9.31 -5.82 14.28
C ARG A 189 -9.15 -6.57 15.60
N VAL A 190 -9.92 -6.15 16.59
CA VAL A 190 -9.88 -6.70 17.95
C VAL A 190 -11.27 -7.20 18.30
N THR A 191 -11.39 -8.51 18.48
CA THR A 191 -12.63 -9.16 18.90
C THR A 191 -12.43 -9.83 20.26
N SER A 192 -13.48 -10.43 20.82
CA SER A 192 -13.36 -11.19 22.07
C SER A 192 -12.44 -12.42 21.96
N SER A 193 -12.16 -12.90 20.74
CA SER A 193 -11.40 -14.14 20.50
C SER A 193 -10.16 -13.95 19.63
N SER A 194 -9.95 -12.79 19.01
CA SER A 194 -8.84 -12.54 18.10
C SER A 194 -8.31 -11.11 18.15
N THR A 195 -7.04 -10.95 17.76
CA THR A 195 -6.37 -9.66 17.61
C THR A 195 -5.49 -9.76 16.38
N THR A 196 -5.90 -9.11 15.28
CA THR A 196 -5.31 -9.30 13.95
C THR A 196 -5.02 -7.94 13.30
N LEU A 197 -4.00 -7.87 12.44
CA LEU A 197 -3.70 -6.71 11.61
C LEU A 197 -4.11 -6.99 10.17
N LEU A 198 -5.25 -6.44 9.76
CA LEU A 198 -5.87 -6.70 8.45
C LEU A 198 -5.96 -5.44 7.58
N ASP A 199 -6.08 -4.29 8.22
CA ASP A 199 -6.26 -2.98 7.59
C ASP A 199 -4.89 -2.32 7.49
N LEU A 200 -4.41 -2.08 6.26
CA LEU A 200 -3.04 -1.68 6.01
C LEU A 200 -2.99 -0.31 5.34
N ILE A 201 -1.85 0.38 5.52
CA ILE A 201 -1.47 1.53 4.71
C ILE A 201 -0.13 1.20 4.06
N ILE A 202 -0.13 1.04 2.75
CA ILE A 202 1.02 0.63 1.96
C ILE A 202 1.45 1.80 1.06
N THR A 203 2.75 2.09 1.03
CA THR A 203 3.29 3.18 0.20
C THR A 203 4.70 2.87 -0.31
N ASN A 204 5.05 3.44 -1.46
CA ASN A 204 6.42 3.50 -1.99
C ASN A 204 7.17 4.77 -1.54
N SER A 205 6.53 5.61 -0.71
CA SER A 205 7.12 6.84 -0.24
C SER A 205 8.13 6.58 0.87
N GLN A 206 9.31 7.20 0.74
CA GLN A 206 10.41 7.08 1.70
C GLN A 206 10.56 8.30 2.61
N PHE A 207 9.56 9.19 2.66
CA PHE A 207 9.60 10.34 3.55
C PHE A 207 9.77 9.88 5.01
N SER A 208 10.71 10.49 5.72
CA SER A 208 10.97 10.24 7.14
C SER A 208 9.90 10.84 8.05
N SER A 209 9.11 11.79 7.53
CA SER A 209 8.06 12.54 8.22
C SER A 209 6.67 11.92 8.06
N LEU A 210 6.55 10.69 7.54
CA LEU A 210 5.26 9.99 7.49
C LEU A 210 4.79 9.66 8.90
N LEU A 211 3.60 10.13 9.25
CA LEU A 211 2.90 9.76 10.47
C LEU A 211 1.76 8.81 10.10
N SER A 212 1.74 7.62 10.67
CA SER A 212 0.66 6.66 10.50
C SER A 212 0.20 6.15 11.85
N GLU A 213 -1.11 6.13 12.07
CA GLU A 213 -1.72 5.83 13.36
C GLU A 213 -2.94 4.92 13.22
N VAL A 214 -3.32 4.25 14.31
CA VAL A 214 -4.57 3.50 14.41
C VAL A 214 -5.53 4.23 15.35
N LEU A 215 -6.73 4.52 14.85
CA LEU A 215 -7.76 5.29 15.54
C LEU A 215 -8.93 4.38 15.94
N GLN A 216 -9.37 4.53 17.18
CA GLN A 216 -10.60 3.90 17.65
C GLN A 216 -11.82 4.77 17.29
N THR A 217 -12.48 4.45 16.18
CA THR A 217 -13.63 5.20 15.68
C THR A 217 -14.99 4.66 16.14
N ASN A 218 -15.02 3.43 16.69
CA ASN A 218 -16.23 2.73 17.13
C ASN A 218 -17.33 2.59 16.05
N ILE A 219 -16.96 2.65 14.77
CA ILE A 219 -17.87 2.43 13.63
C ILE A 219 -18.12 0.94 13.38
N SER A 220 -17.10 0.10 13.56
CA SER A 220 -17.18 -1.35 13.44
C SER A 220 -16.24 -2.03 14.44
N ASP A 221 -16.10 -3.35 14.37
CA ASP A 221 -15.06 -4.11 15.09
C ASP A 221 -13.66 -3.94 14.49
N HIS A 222 -13.53 -3.18 13.40
CA HIS A 222 -12.26 -2.71 12.88
C HIS A 222 -11.93 -1.32 13.45
N LEU A 223 -10.67 -1.15 13.81
CA LEU A 223 -10.04 0.14 14.07
C LEU A 223 -9.66 0.78 12.74
N SER A 224 -9.74 2.09 12.68
CA SER A 224 -9.44 2.85 11.47
C SER A 224 -7.95 3.15 11.39
N VAL A 225 -7.40 3.25 10.19
CA VAL A 225 -5.99 3.59 9.99
C VAL A 225 -5.88 4.98 9.38
N PHE A 226 -4.98 5.79 9.92
CA PHE A 226 -4.80 7.20 9.57
C PHE A 226 -3.38 7.45 9.10
N LEU A 227 -3.22 8.33 8.11
CA LEU A 227 -1.94 8.73 7.55
C LEU A 227 -1.90 10.25 7.36
N VAL A 228 -0.81 10.87 7.79
CA VAL A 228 -0.41 12.22 7.37
C VAL A 228 0.73 12.08 6.38
N PHE A 229 0.46 12.46 5.15
CA PHE A 229 1.37 12.32 4.02
C PHE A 229 1.90 13.70 3.57
N PRO A 230 3.21 13.98 3.65
CA PRO A 230 3.75 15.23 3.16
C PRO A 230 3.71 15.23 1.62
N TYR A 231 2.90 16.12 1.06
CA TYR A 231 2.57 16.16 -0.36
C TYR A 231 3.43 17.16 -1.15
N ASN A 232 4.14 18.07 -0.47
CA ASN A 232 4.95 19.14 -1.08
C ASN A 232 6.46 19.06 -0.73
N GLU A 233 6.91 18.05 0.00
CA GLU A 233 8.35 17.83 0.16
C GLU A 233 8.91 17.46 -1.21
N LYS A 234 9.81 18.31 -1.76
CA LYS A 234 10.64 17.93 -2.91
C LYS A 234 11.25 16.59 -2.56
N ARG A 235 10.92 15.55 -3.34
CA ARG A 235 11.54 14.24 -3.18
C ARG A 235 13.04 14.44 -2.96
N PRO A 236 13.65 13.89 -1.90
CA PRO A 236 15.06 13.56 -2.01
C PRO A 236 15.22 12.81 -3.32
N LYS A 237 16.23 13.12 -4.13
CA LYS A 237 16.50 12.34 -5.35
C LYS A 237 16.65 10.89 -4.92
N ALA A 238 15.58 10.11 -5.05
CA ALA A 238 15.56 8.71 -4.72
C ALA A 238 16.16 8.02 -5.93
N TYR A 239 17.41 7.61 -5.79
CA TYR A 239 18.06 6.72 -6.74
C TYR A 239 17.50 5.34 -6.48
N PHE A 240 16.56 4.92 -7.32
CA PHE A 240 16.16 3.52 -7.36
C PHE A 240 17.15 2.79 -8.26
N PHE A 241 17.83 1.81 -7.69
CA PHE A 241 18.56 0.83 -8.48
C PHE A 241 17.57 -0.25 -8.86
N SER A 242 17.10 -0.21 -10.10
CA SER A 242 16.47 -1.39 -10.69
C SER A 242 17.57 -2.21 -11.35
N GLN A 243 17.56 -3.53 -11.13
CA GLN A 243 18.32 -4.44 -11.98
C GLN A 243 17.40 -4.80 -13.14
N CYS A 244 17.75 -4.37 -14.36
CA CYS A 244 17.06 -4.86 -15.54
C CYS A 244 17.45 -6.34 -15.71
N ILE A 245 16.55 -7.27 -15.37
CA ILE A 245 16.77 -8.71 -15.55
C ILE A 245 16.10 -9.11 -16.86
N THR A 246 16.90 -9.25 -17.93
CA THR A 246 16.45 -9.77 -19.22
C THR A 246 16.79 -11.25 -19.32
N GLU A 247 16.15 -11.95 -20.26
CA GLU A 247 16.49 -13.36 -20.57
C GLU A 247 17.96 -13.50 -20.99
N GLU A 248 18.51 -12.52 -21.70
CA GLU A 248 19.93 -12.45 -22.06
C GLU A 248 20.84 -12.35 -20.83
N HIS A 249 20.49 -11.52 -19.84
CA HIS A 249 21.23 -11.41 -18.58
C HIS A 249 21.18 -12.72 -17.78
N LEU A 250 20.04 -13.42 -17.77
CA LEU A 250 19.90 -14.72 -17.11
C LEU A 250 20.79 -15.78 -17.76
N VAL A 251 20.78 -15.88 -19.09
CA VAL A 251 21.63 -16.82 -19.84
C VAL A 251 23.13 -16.52 -19.64
N ALA A 252 23.50 -15.24 -19.61
CA ALA A 252 24.88 -14.83 -19.31
C ALA A 252 25.28 -15.20 -17.87
N PHE A 253 24.38 -15.00 -16.90
CA PHE A 253 24.62 -15.35 -15.50
C PHE A 253 24.77 -16.85 -15.28
N GLU A 254 23.90 -17.66 -15.89
CA GLU A 254 24.01 -19.12 -15.87
C GLU A 254 25.33 -19.60 -16.47
N ARG A 255 25.75 -19.03 -17.59
CA ARG A 255 27.03 -19.35 -18.24
C ARG A 255 28.23 -19.05 -17.33
N GLU A 256 28.26 -17.88 -16.70
CA GLU A 256 29.36 -17.50 -15.82
C GLU A 256 29.42 -18.36 -14.56
N ILE A 257 28.27 -18.67 -13.95
CA ILE A 257 28.21 -19.61 -12.82
C ILE A 257 28.70 -21.00 -13.23
N ALA A 258 28.26 -21.52 -14.38
CA ALA A 258 28.65 -22.84 -14.86
C ALA A 258 30.14 -22.94 -15.18
N ASN A 259 30.75 -21.86 -15.66
CA ASN A 259 32.17 -21.80 -16.01
C ASN A 259 33.09 -21.43 -14.82
N THR A 260 32.52 -21.15 -13.65
CA THR A 260 33.30 -20.87 -12.45
C THR A 260 33.78 -22.19 -11.84
N ASP A 261 35.09 -22.31 -11.62
CA ASP A 261 35.64 -23.39 -10.79
C ASP A 261 35.18 -23.18 -9.34
N TRP A 262 34.28 -24.02 -8.83
CA TRP A 262 33.76 -23.93 -7.46
C TRP A 262 34.56 -24.76 -6.46
N ASP A 263 35.56 -25.53 -6.88
CA ASP A 263 36.30 -26.46 -6.01
C ASP A 263 37.03 -25.70 -4.89
N PHE A 264 37.45 -24.46 -5.14
CA PHE A 264 38.07 -23.60 -4.12
C PHE A 264 37.12 -23.26 -2.95
N VAL A 265 35.80 -23.34 -3.14
CA VAL A 265 34.81 -23.16 -2.07
C VAL A 265 34.77 -24.39 -1.18
N PHE A 266 34.84 -25.60 -1.76
CA PHE A 266 34.77 -26.85 -1.03
C PHE A 266 36.07 -27.20 -0.29
N MET A 267 37.23 -26.73 -0.79
CA MET A 267 38.55 -26.94 -0.20
C MET A 267 38.83 -26.15 1.10
N ARG A 268 37.84 -25.39 1.63
CA ARG A 268 38.03 -24.50 2.79
C ARG A 268 37.12 -24.84 3.97
N ILE A 269 37.52 -24.40 5.18
CA ILE A 269 36.77 -24.60 6.43
C ILE A 269 35.34 -24.07 6.30
N LEU A 270 34.35 -24.87 6.71
CA LEU A 270 32.91 -24.61 6.61
C LEU A 270 32.51 -23.16 6.93
N ARG A 271 33.03 -22.59 8.04
CA ARG A 271 32.71 -21.22 8.48
C ARG A 271 33.09 -20.11 7.50
N LYS A 272 34.01 -20.37 6.55
CA LYS A 272 34.41 -19.39 5.54
C LYS A 272 33.84 -19.67 4.15
N ARG A 273 33.24 -20.85 3.90
CA ARG A 273 32.73 -21.26 2.58
C ARG A 273 31.71 -20.27 2.02
N MET A 274 30.76 -19.83 2.85
CA MET A 274 29.72 -18.86 2.45
C MET A 274 30.33 -17.54 1.96
N LYS A 275 31.38 -17.05 2.63
CA LYS A 275 32.08 -15.82 2.20
C LYS A 275 32.76 -16.01 0.84
N TYR A 276 33.38 -17.16 0.61
CA TYR A 276 34.05 -17.48 -0.65
C TYR A 276 33.09 -17.79 -1.79
N PHE A 277 31.89 -18.30 -1.49
CA PHE A 277 30.79 -18.44 -2.46
C PHE A 277 30.20 -17.07 -2.84
N LEU A 278 29.92 -16.22 -1.84
CA LEU A 278 29.30 -14.92 -2.07
C LEU A 278 30.19 -13.95 -2.85
N THR A 279 31.51 -14.16 -2.85
CA THR A 279 32.46 -13.26 -3.54
C THR A 279 32.31 -13.30 -5.07
N PRO A 280 32.50 -14.46 -5.76
CA PRO A 280 32.25 -14.57 -7.20
C PRO A 280 30.77 -14.36 -7.53
N PHE A 281 29.83 -14.88 -6.72
CA PHE A 281 28.40 -14.73 -6.96
C PHE A 281 27.96 -13.25 -6.99
N LYS A 282 28.36 -12.44 -6.00
CA LYS A 282 28.10 -10.99 -6.00
C LYS A 282 28.82 -10.28 -7.14
N ARG A 283 30.00 -10.75 -7.53
CA ARG A 283 30.74 -10.21 -8.67
C ARG A 283 29.94 -10.41 -9.96
N TYR A 284 29.40 -11.61 -10.21
CA TYR A 284 28.57 -11.88 -11.39
C TYR A 284 27.27 -11.08 -11.35
N ILE A 285 26.62 -10.99 -10.19
CA ILE A 285 25.44 -10.14 -10.06
C ILE A 285 25.74 -8.70 -10.47
N ASN A 286 26.83 -8.12 -9.96
CA ASN A 286 27.18 -6.73 -10.26
C ASN A 286 27.74 -6.51 -11.69
N LEU A 287 28.26 -7.56 -12.35
CA LEU A 287 28.81 -7.46 -13.71
C LEU A 287 27.76 -7.70 -14.79
N ILE A 288 26.77 -8.54 -14.52
CA ILE A 288 25.81 -9.03 -15.52
C ILE A 288 24.48 -8.30 -15.38
N PHE A 289 24.04 -8.08 -14.14
CA PHE A 289 22.89 -7.23 -13.87
C PHE A 289 23.42 -5.84 -13.56
N ASP A 290 23.66 -5.08 -14.63
CA ASP A 290 24.07 -3.68 -14.53
C ASP A 290 23.08 -2.96 -13.61
N ARG A 291 23.62 -2.36 -12.55
CA ARG A 291 22.85 -1.46 -11.70
C ARG A 291 22.71 -0.16 -12.45
N GLU A 292 21.66 -0.03 -13.23
CA GLU A 292 21.34 1.26 -13.81
C GLU A 292 21.00 2.22 -12.66
N ASN A 293 21.82 3.25 -12.52
CA ASN A 293 21.46 4.43 -11.74
C ASN A 293 20.36 5.14 -12.51
N ILE A 294 19.11 4.84 -12.18
CA ILE A 294 17.99 5.56 -12.76
C ILE A 294 17.88 6.89 -12.01
N SER A 295 18.63 7.88 -12.48
CA SER A 295 18.51 9.27 -12.03
C SER A 295 17.48 9.98 -12.90
N TYR A 296 16.25 10.12 -12.41
CA TYR A 296 15.32 11.06 -13.04
C TYR A 296 15.70 12.49 -12.63
N GLN A 297 16.39 13.19 -13.52
CA GLN A 297 16.33 14.65 -13.57
C GLN A 297 15.25 15.01 -14.59
N ILE A 298 14.18 15.65 -14.15
CA ILE A 298 13.36 16.45 -15.05
C ILE A 298 13.39 17.87 -14.50
N SER A 299 14.35 18.64 -15.01
CA SER A 299 14.22 20.09 -15.12
C SER A 299 13.06 20.35 -16.09
N VAL A 300 12.01 21.00 -15.59
CA VAL A 300 10.93 21.52 -16.42
C VAL A 300 11.49 22.70 -17.21
N GLU A 301 11.96 22.45 -18.41
CA GLU A 301 12.20 23.48 -19.44
C GLU A 301 12.31 22.79 -20.80
N ALA A 302 11.14 22.61 -21.42
CA ALA A 302 10.88 22.48 -22.86
C ALA A 302 9.71 21.52 -23.06
N LEU A 303 8.53 22.09 -23.19
CA LEU A 303 7.55 21.73 -24.23
C LEU A 303 6.60 22.93 -24.30
N GLY A 304 6.92 23.82 -25.24
CA GLY A 304 5.93 24.68 -25.86
C GLY A 304 5.10 23.92 -26.88
#